data_AF-A0A652KD26-F1
#
_entry.id   AF-A0A652KD26-F1
#
_cell.length_a   1.000
_cell.length_b   1.000
_cell.length_c   1.000
_cell.angle_alpha   90.00
_cell.angle_beta   90.00
_cell.angle_gamma   90.00
#
_symmetry.space_group_name_H-M   'P 1'
#
loop_
_entity.id
_entity.type
_entity.pdbx_description
1 polymer ?
#
loop_
_entity_poly.entity_id
_entity_poly.type
_entity_poly.pdbx_seq_one_letter_code
_entity_poly.pdbx_strand_id
1 'polypeptide(L)' 'GLTELEVSDEVFESAHSVVFDEAENRMHTIKAVLVATLAGDTL' A
#
# COMPACT_ATOMS: atom_id res chain seq x y z
N GLY A 1 -1.79 14.58 25.81
CA GLY A 1 -1.14 13.70 24.82
C GLY A 1 -0.86 14.51 23.58
N LEU A 2 0.13 14.12 22.76
CA LEU A 2 0.33 14.75 21.45
C LEU A 2 -0.87 14.42 20.56
N THR A 3 -1.40 15.43 19.88
CA THR A 3 -2.49 15.30 18.92
C THR A 3 -2.03 14.71 17.59
N GLU A 4 -0.79 14.95 17.19
CA GLU A 4 -0.21 14.53 15.91
C GLU A 4 1.31 14.27 16.08
N LEU A 5 1.92 13.44 15.24
CA LEU A 5 3.36 13.07 15.34
C LEU A 5 4.10 13.19 14.00
N GLU A 6 3.71 12.40 13.00
CA GLU A 6 4.42 12.31 11.70
C GLU A 6 3.63 12.93 10.53
N VAL A 7 2.30 13.02 10.69
CA VAL A 7 1.39 13.63 9.72
C VAL A 7 0.20 14.22 10.47
N SER A 8 -0.37 15.30 9.96
CA SER A 8 -1.61 15.88 10.49
C SER A 8 -2.85 15.18 9.93
N ASP A 9 -3.96 15.22 10.67
CA ASP A 9 -5.24 14.63 10.21
C ASP A 9 -5.73 15.29 8.92
N GLU A 10 -5.52 16.60 8.78
CA GLU A 10 -5.88 17.35 7.56
C GLU A 10 -5.19 16.76 6.32
N VAL A 11 -3.91 16.40 6.43
CA VAL A 11 -3.15 15.83 5.30
C VAL A 11 -3.56 14.38 5.07
N PHE A 12 -3.75 13.60 6.13
CA PHE A 12 -4.12 12.18 6.06
C PHE A 12 -5.47 11.96 5.38
N GLU A 13 -6.46 12.82 5.65
CA GLU A 13 -7.81 12.73 5.07
C GLU A 13 -7.99 13.60 3.80
N SER A 14 -6.96 14.34 3.38
CA SER A 14 -7.04 15.18 2.18
C SER A 14 -7.20 14.36 0.89
N ALA A 15 -7.72 15.00 -0.16
CA ALA A 15 -7.78 14.43 -1.51
C ALA A 15 -6.41 14.16 -2.14
N HIS A 16 -5.33 14.65 -1.53
CA HIS A 16 -3.94 14.37 -1.96
C HIS A 16 -3.36 13.12 -1.29
N SER A 17 -4.05 12.56 -0.29
CA SER A 17 -3.65 11.35 0.40
C SER A 17 -3.89 10.11 -0.46
N VAL A 18 -2.83 9.34 -0.69
CA VAL A 18 -2.86 8.08 -1.47
C VAL A 18 -2.60 6.85 -0.60
N VAL A 19 -2.64 7.00 0.72
CA VAL A 19 -2.26 5.96 1.69
C VAL A 19 -3.15 4.71 1.60
N PHE A 20 -4.42 4.87 1.22
CA PHE A 20 -5.34 3.75 1.02
C PHE A 20 -5.05 2.99 -0.27
N ASP A 21 -4.77 3.70 -1.36
CA ASP A 21 -4.34 3.09 -2.64
C ASP A 21 -2.99 2.37 -2.46
N GLU A 22 -2.06 2.96 -1.72
CA GLU A 22 -0.79 2.34 -1.37
C GLU A 22 -1.00 1.07 -0.55
N ALA A 23 -1.91 1.10 0.44
CA ALA A 23 -2.26 -0.06 1.25
C ALA A 23 -2.88 -1.19 0.41
N GLU A 24 -3.77 -0.88 -0.54
CA GLU A 24 -4.35 -1.86 -1.45
C GLU A 24 -3.27 -2.49 -2.35
N ASN A 25 -2.39 -1.66 -2.90
CA ASN A 25 -1.31 -2.08 -3.79
C ASN A 25 -0.33 -3.08 -3.15
N ARG A 26 -0.28 -3.17 -1.81
CA ARG A 26 0.49 -4.22 -1.12
C ARG A 26 0.02 -5.61 -1.54
N MET A 27 -1.29 -5.86 -1.56
CA MET A 27 -1.82 -7.18 -1.93
C MET A 27 -1.51 -7.52 -3.39
N HIS A 28 -1.76 -6.56 -4.30
CA HIS A 28 -1.56 -6.76 -5.73
C HIS A 28 -0.08 -6.99 -6.08
N THR A 29 0.82 -6.22 -5.46
CA THR A 29 2.27 -6.36 -5.69
C THR A 29 2.78 -7.68 -5.13
N ILE A 30 2.36 -8.08 -3.93
CA ILE A 30 2.71 -9.37 -3.35
C ILE A 30 2.22 -10.50 -4.26
N LYS A 31 0.97 -10.43 -4.76
CA LYS A 31 0.43 -11.41 -5.69
C LYS A 31 1.27 -11.52 -6.97
N ALA A 32 1.69 -10.39 -7.55
CA ALA A 32 2.54 -10.39 -8.74
C ALA A 32 3.88 -11.07 -8.49
N VAL A 33 4.52 -10.79 -7.35
CA VAL A 33 5.78 -11.45 -6.94
C VAL A 33 5.58 -12.95 -6.76
N LEU A 34 4.50 -13.38 -6.09
CA LEU A 34 4.20 -14.79 -5.89
C LEU A 34 4.00 -15.51 -7.24
N VAL A 35 3.26 -14.93 -8.17
CA VAL A 35 3.09 -15.50 -9.52
C VAL A 35 4.43 -15.57 -10.25
N ALA A 36 5.19 -14.48 -10.27
CA ALA A 36 6.47 -14.41 -10.98
C ALA A 36 7.51 -15.41 -10.45
N THR A 37 7.47 -15.73 -9.16
CA THR A 37 8.50 -16.57 -8.51
C THR A 37 8.07 -18.02 -8.30
N LEU A 38 6.78 -18.29 -8.15
CA LEU A 38 6.27 -19.62 -7.79
C LEU A 38 5.45 -20.28 -8.91
N ALA A 39 4.84 -19.50 -9.82
CA ALA A 39 4.02 -20.06 -10.90
C ALA A 39 4.78 -20.27 -12.22
N GLY A 40 6.04 -19.84 -12.31
CA GLY A 40 6.84 -19.82 -13.54
C GLY A 40 7.40 -21.16 -14.04
N ASP A 41 7.11 -22.28 -13.38
CA ASP A 41 7.80 -23.56 -13.63
C ASP A 41 6.94 -24.64 -14.31
N THR A 42 5.83 -24.27 -14.98
CA THR A 42 4.95 -25.23 -15.69
C THR A 42 4.49 -24.81 -17.10
N LEU A 43 5.28 -23.99 -17.81
CA LEU A 43 5.10 -23.77 -19.26
C LEU A 43 6.21 -24.46 -20.07
#